data_AF-A0A948QE58-F1
#
_entry.id   AF-A0A948QE58-F1
#
_cell.length_a   1.000
_cell.length_b   1.000
_cell.length_c   1.000
_cell.angle_alpha   90.00
_cell.angle_beta   90.00
_cell.angle_gamma   90.00
#
_symmetry.space_group_name_H-M   'P 1'
#
loop_
_entity.id
_entity.type
_entity.pdbx_description
1 polymer ?
#
loop_
_entity_poly.entity_id
_entity_poly.type
_entity_poly.pdbx_seq_one_letter_code
_entity_poly.pdbx_strand_id
1 'polypeptide(L)'
;MVVSRNLDSKTQSTMIGKDIPWGETKGHGFRVKKFTSLASIGQDEIKEPKQSLHSTPYALFEVECPFFDYGETTILLPVVHRLDFRHCWELFNERGIEPEEEVIVSYSPSESKFYKFFGKSLPHLLIEVRPKGSLEEIYELGKYDGLGVLEVLHRTKPIVVWEPFEGRME
;
A
#
# COMPACT_ATOMS: atom_id res chain seq x y z
N MET A 1 43.62 11.05 -17.78
CA MET A 1 42.99 10.97 -16.44
C MET A 1 41.49 10.95 -16.69
N VAL A 2 40.88 9.77 -16.82
CA VAL A 2 39.43 9.63 -17.04
C VAL A 2 38.84 9.20 -15.71
N VAL A 3 38.03 10.06 -15.12
CA VAL A 3 37.27 9.77 -13.91
C VAL A 3 36.09 8.90 -14.35
N SER A 4 36.25 7.58 -14.25
CA SER A 4 35.11 6.67 -14.25
C SER A 4 34.38 6.85 -12.92
N ARG A 5 33.28 7.63 -12.92
CA ARG A 5 32.34 7.63 -11.80
C ARG A 5 31.49 6.38 -11.89
N ASN A 6 31.49 5.63 -10.79
CA ASN A 6 30.70 4.44 -10.50
C ASN A 6 29.28 4.54 -11.07
N LEU A 7 28.92 3.61 -11.97
CA LEU A 7 27.55 3.17 -12.14
C LEU A 7 27.37 1.87 -11.36
N ASP A 8 26.16 1.71 -10.81
CA ASP A 8 25.59 0.50 -10.20
C ASP A 8 25.82 0.31 -8.68
N SER A 9 25.41 1.30 -7.88
CA SER A 9 24.80 0.95 -6.59
C SER A 9 23.43 0.32 -6.90
N LYS A 10 23.39 -1.00 -6.98
CA LYS A 10 22.14 -1.76 -7.16
C LYS A 10 21.24 -1.42 -5.98
N THR A 11 20.22 -0.58 -6.16
CA THR A 11 19.24 -0.28 -5.11
C THR A 11 18.67 -1.60 -4.61
N GLN A 12 18.98 -1.97 -3.37
CA GLN A 12 18.49 -3.19 -2.78
C GLN A 12 17.00 -3.02 -2.50
N SER A 13 16.18 -3.91 -3.05
CA SER A 13 14.73 -3.90 -2.85
C SER A 13 14.27 -5.17 -2.16
N THR A 14 13.34 -5.03 -1.22
CA THR A 14 12.74 -6.14 -0.47
C THR A 14 11.23 -6.11 -0.67
N MET A 15 10.64 -7.26 -1.00
CA MET A 15 9.22 -7.36 -1.35
C MET A 15 8.39 -8.00 -0.24
N ILE A 16 7.32 -7.33 0.16
CA ILE A 16 6.33 -7.89 1.08
C ILE A 16 5.59 -9.05 0.40
N GLY A 17 5.43 -10.16 1.12
CA GLY A 17 4.87 -11.42 0.66
C GLY A 17 5.88 -12.39 0.06
N LYS A 18 7.10 -11.93 -0.22
CA LYS A 18 8.19 -12.77 -0.73
C LYS A 18 9.37 -12.80 0.23
N ASP A 19 9.93 -11.63 0.52
CA ASP A 19 11.10 -11.46 1.38
C ASP A 19 10.69 -11.08 2.81
N ILE A 20 9.59 -10.31 2.96
CA ILE A 20 8.96 -10.01 4.25
C ILE A 20 7.61 -10.75 4.32
N PRO A 21 7.37 -11.66 5.28
CA PRO A 21 6.08 -12.32 5.43
C PRO A 21 4.94 -11.33 5.71
N TRP A 22 3.77 -11.54 5.07
CA TRP A 22 2.56 -10.71 5.32
C TRP A 22 2.10 -10.66 6.78
N GLY A 23 2.41 -11.70 7.56
CA GLY A 23 2.09 -11.73 8.98
C GLY A 23 2.82 -10.65 9.78
N GLU A 24 4.03 -10.27 9.36
CA GLU A 24 4.84 -9.23 10.01
C GLU A 24 4.33 -7.83 9.72
N THR A 25 3.52 -7.65 8.67
CA THR A 25 2.96 -6.34 8.28
C THR A 25 1.55 -6.13 8.82
N LYS A 26 0.97 -7.11 9.54
CA LYS A 26 -0.40 -7.02 10.08
C LYS A 26 -0.51 -5.86 11.07
N GLY A 27 -1.52 -5.02 10.89
CA GLY A 27 -1.81 -3.90 11.80
C GLY A 27 -0.96 -2.65 11.56
N HIS A 28 -0.10 -2.68 10.54
CA HIS A 28 0.75 -1.55 10.18
C HIS A 28 0.26 -0.85 8.91
N GLY A 29 0.22 0.49 8.98
CA GLY A 29 0.04 1.35 7.81
C GLY A 29 1.39 1.66 7.14
N PHE A 30 1.36 1.71 5.82
CA PHE A 30 2.51 2.01 4.96
C PHE A 30 2.19 3.24 4.13
N ARG A 31 3.04 4.27 4.19
CA ARG A 31 2.94 5.42 3.30
C ARG A 31 3.42 5.02 1.91
N VAL A 32 2.62 5.30 0.89
CA VAL A 32 3.00 5.10 -0.50
C VAL A 32 3.87 6.26 -0.97
N LYS A 33 5.08 5.95 -1.44
CA LYS A 33 6.02 6.92 -2.03
C LYS A 33 5.91 6.97 -3.53
N LYS A 34 5.62 5.82 -4.15
CA LYS A 34 5.49 5.70 -5.59
C LYS A 34 4.58 4.55 -5.95
N PHE A 35 3.73 4.79 -6.94
CA PHE A 35 2.88 3.78 -7.57
C PHE A 35 3.44 3.46 -8.95
N THR A 36 3.62 2.17 -9.23
CA THR A 36 4.05 1.67 -10.54
C THR A 36 3.02 0.67 -11.06
N SER A 37 2.22 1.10 -12.03
CA SER A 37 1.24 0.22 -12.68
C SER A 37 1.94 -0.78 -13.61
N LEU A 38 1.61 -2.07 -13.48
CA LEU A 38 2.07 -3.14 -14.37
C LEU A 38 0.97 -3.61 -15.33
N ALA A 39 -0.29 -3.42 -14.92
CA ALA A 39 -1.49 -3.55 -15.74
C ALA A 39 -1.99 -2.17 -16.19
N SER A 40 -3.06 -2.13 -16.99
CA SER A 40 -3.75 -0.89 -17.36
C SER A 40 -5.26 -1.10 -17.39
N ILE A 41 -6.03 -0.02 -17.26
CA ILE A 41 -7.49 -0.06 -17.46
C ILE A 41 -7.83 0.65 -18.77
N GLY A 42 -8.62 0.00 -19.63
CA GLY A 42 -9.17 0.61 -20.84
C GLY A 42 -10.56 0.08 -21.13
N GLN A 43 -11.51 0.98 -21.44
CA GLN A 43 -12.93 0.65 -21.62
C GLN A 43 -13.47 -0.17 -20.43
N ASP A 44 -13.16 0.26 -19.21
CA ASP A 44 -13.55 -0.39 -17.94
C ASP A 44 -13.00 -1.80 -17.70
N GLU A 45 -12.21 -2.35 -18.61
CA GLU A 45 -11.54 -3.64 -18.45
C GLU A 45 -10.08 -3.49 -18.04
N ILE A 46 -9.66 -4.30 -17.07
CA ILE A 46 -8.26 -4.43 -16.68
C ILE A 46 -7.54 -5.31 -17.71
N LYS A 47 -6.60 -4.70 -18.43
CA LYS A 47 -5.68 -5.37 -19.34
C LYS A 47 -4.47 -5.84 -18.55
N GLU A 48 -4.36 -7.15 -18.38
CA GLU A 48 -3.27 -7.80 -17.64
C GLU A 48 -1.89 -7.50 -18.27
N PRO A 49 -0.80 -7.58 -17.49
CA PRO A 49 0.55 -7.38 -18.00
C PRO A 49 0.85 -8.35 -19.15
N LYS A 50 1.41 -7.86 -20.26
CA LYS A 50 1.71 -8.66 -21.47
C LYS A 50 2.63 -9.87 -21.24
N GLN A 51 3.30 -9.96 -20.10
CA GLN A 51 4.17 -11.06 -19.69
C GLN A 51 3.53 -11.81 -18.51
N SER A 52 2.45 -12.55 -18.76
CA SER A 52 1.67 -13.21 -17.71
C SER A 52 2.34 -14.53 -17.27
N LEU A 53 3.27 -14.46 -16.32
CA LEU A 53 3.33 -15.52 -15.32
C LEU A 53 2.10 -15.35 -14.42
N HIS A 54 1.42 -16.44 -14.08
CA HIS A 54 0.19 -16.50 -13.25
C HIS A 54 0.29 -15.81 -11.88
N SER A 55 1.45 -15.26 -11.52
CA SER A 55 1.77 -14.64 -10.23
C SER A 55 2.26 -13.19 -10.33
N THR A 56 2.11 -12.54 -11.49
CA THR A 56 2.57 -11.15 -11.68
C THR A 56 1.58 -10.18 -11.03
N PRO A 57 2.00 -9.27 -10.15
CA PRO A 57 1.10 -8.30 -9.55
C PRO A 57 0.58 -7.30 -10.60
N TYR A 58 -0.58 -6.71 -10.33
CA TYR A 58 -1.16 -5.66 -11.17
C TYR A 58 -0.41 -4.32 -11.04
N ALA A 59 0.17 -4.07 -9.87
CA ALA A 59 1.00 -2.90 -9.60
C ALA A 59 1.98 -3.15 -8.45
N LEU A 60 2.95 -2.26 -8.30
CA LEU A 60 3.88 -2.20 -7.17
C LEU A 60 3.81 -0.82 -6.51
N PHE A 61 3.77 -0.80 -5.18
CA PHE A 61 4.08 0.38 -4.41
C PHE A 61 5.50 0.33 -3.89
N GLU A 62 6.23 1.44 -4.00
CA GLU A 62 7.35 1.71 -3.10
C GLU A 62 6.77 2.36 -1.85
N VAL A 63 7.04 1.77 -0.68
CA VAL A 63 6.43 2.17 0.58
C VAL A 63 7.46 2.41 1.67
N GLU A 64 7.08 3.23 2.65
CA GLU A 64 7.79 3.38 3.91
C GLU A 64 6.82 3.17 5.09
N CYS A 65 7.35 2.68 6.20
CA CYS A 65 6.64 2.64 7.48
C CYS A 65 7.58 3.17 8.55
N PRO A 66 7.22 4.23 9.30
CA PRO A 66 8.10 4.80 10.31
C PRO A 66 8.44 3.84 11.46
N PHE A 67 7.75 2.70 11.56
CA PHE A 67 7.93 1.69 12.61
C PHE A 67 8.78 0.50 12.19
N PHE A 68 9.10 0.38 10.90
CA PHE A 68 10.00 -0.63 10.41
C PHE A 68 11.26 0.02 9.86
N ASP A 69 12.39 -0.21 10.54
CA ASP A 69 13.70 0.15 10.01
C ASP A 69 14.23 -0.98 9.13
N TYR A 70 14.21 -0.76 7.82
CA TYR A 70 14.80 -1.66 6.83
C TYR A 70 16.12 -1.10 6.25
N GLY A 71 16.73 -0.13 6.94
CA GLY A 71 17.93 0.58 6.49
C GLY A 71 17.67 1.33 5.18
N GLU A 72 18.64 1.27 4.26
CA GLU A 72 18.56 1.92 2.94
C GLU A 72 17.76 1.10 1.90
N THR A 73 17.06 0.04 2.33
CA THR A 73 16.34 -0.88 1.45
C THR A 73 15.01 -0.31 1.02
N THR A 74 14.72 -0.32 -0.29
CA THR A 74 13.39 0.03 -0.80
C THR A 74 12.40 -1.09 -0.54
N ILE A 75 11.29 -0.80 0.13
CA ILE A 75 10.24 -1.79 0.38
C ILE A 75 9.19 -1.73 -0.72
N LEU A 76 8.92 -2.89 -1.31
CA LEU A 76 7.94 -3.06 -2.36
C LEU A 76 6.71 -3.79 -1.82
N LEU A 77 5.54 -3.16 -1.96
CA LEU A 77 4.25 -3.77 -1.65
C LEU A 77 3.52 -4.12 -2.97
N PRO A 78 3.33 -5.40 -3.29
CA PRO A 78 2.63 -5.80 -4.51
C PRO A 78 1.11 -5.70 -4.38
N VAL A 79 0.46 -5.11 -5.39
CA VAL A 79 -1.00 -5.11 -5.54
C VAL A 79 -1.39 -6.32 -6.38
N VAL A 80 -1.92 -7.34 -5.72
CA VAL A 80 -2.19 -8.66 -6.32
C VAL A 80 -3.66 -8.91 -6.60
N HIS A 81 -4.56 -8.06 -6.07
CA HIS A 81 -5.99 -8.16 -6.31
C HIS A 81 -6.47 -7.21 -7.38
N ARG A 82 -7.42 -7.70 -8.21
CA ARG A 82 -8.02 -6.96 -9.31
C ARG A 82 -8.80 -5.73 -8.83
N LEU A 83 -9.57 -5.87 -7.75
CA LEU A 83 -10.36 -4.75 -7.20
C LEU A 83 -9.44 -3.68 -6.59
N ASP A 84 -8.47 -4.10 -5.78
CA ASP A 84 -7.48 -3.20 -5.18
C ASP A 84 -6.73 -2.43 -6.28
N PHE A 85 -6.38 -3.09 -7.38
CA PHE A 85 -5.80 -2.43 -8.54
C PHE A 85 -6.74 -1.39 -9.17
N ARG A 86 -8.03 -1.67 -9.29
CA ARG A 86 -9.01 -0.68 -9.78
C ARG A 86 -9.05 0.56 -8.87
N HIS A 87 -9.09 0.37 -7.56
CA HIS A 87 -9.06 1.47 -6.59
C HIS A 87 -7.75 2.27 -6.71
N CYS A 88 -6.62 1.59 -6.87
CA CYS A 88 -5.34 2.25 -7.14
C CYS A 88 -5.38 3.04 -8.46
N TRP A 89 -5.98 2.48 -9.50
CA TRP A 89 -6.06 3.15 -10.79
C TRP A 89 -6.87 4.45 -10.70
N GLU A 90 -8.05 4.37 -10.09
CA GLU A 90 -8.91 5.52 -9.79
C GLU A 90 -8.15 6.58 -8.99
N LEU A 91 -7.50 6.19 -7.89
CA LEU A 91 -6.75 7.10 -7.03
C LEU A 91 -5.58 7.77 -7.77
N PHE A 92 -4.71 7.00 -8.41
CA PHE A 92 -3.44 7.52 -8.93
C PHE A 92 -3.52 8.08 -10.35
N ASN A 93 -4.48 7.66 -11.18
CA ASN A 93 -4.58 8.11 -12.58
C ASN A 93 -5.80 9.01 -12.85
N GLU A 94 -6.87 8.92 -12.07
CA GLU A 94 -8.11 9.66 -12.34
C GLU A 94 -8.31 10.80 -11.35
N ARG A 95 -8.26 10.50 -10.04
CA ARG A 95 -8.37 11.51 -8.98
C ARG A 95 -7.08 12.32 -8.82
N GLY A 96 -5.93 11.64 -8.78
CA GLY A 96 -4.67 12.24 -8.38
C GLY A 96 -4.55 12.40 -6.85
N ILE A 97 -3.38 12.85 -6.41
CA ILE A 97 -3.05 13.09 -5.00
C ILE A 97 -2.49 14.51 -4.89
N GLU A 98 -3.08 15.30 -4.00
CA GLU A 98 -2.66 16.69 -3.78
C GLU A 98 -1.36 16.76 -2.94
N PRO A 99 -0.58 17.87 -3.01
CA PRO A 99 0.71 17.98 -2.29
C PRO A 99 0.63 17.83 -0.76
N GLU A 100 -0.52 18.19 -0.19
CA GLU A 100 -0.84 18.13 1.25
C GLU A 100 -1.51 16.80 1.65
N GLU A 101 -1.68 15.88 0.70
CA GLU A 101 -2.22 14.55 0.93
C GLU A 101 -1.10 13.50 1.02
N GLU A 102 -1.39 12.42 1.72
CA GLU A 102 -0.60 11.20 1.67
C GLU A 102 -1.52 9.99 1.51
N VAL A 103 -1.00 8.95 0.86
CA VAL A 103 -1.70 7.68 0.72
C VAL A 103 -1.11 6.70 1.71
N ILE A 104 -1.97 6.15 2.55
CA ILE A 104 -1.63 5.10 3.50
C ILE A 104 -2.35 3.83 3.07
N VAL A 105 -1.57 2.77 2.91
CA VAL A 105 -2.10 1.43 2.63
C VAL A 105 -1.83 0.54 3.82
N SER A 106 -2.82 -0.27 4.20
CA SER A 106 -2.63 -1.29 5.23
C SER A 106 -3.16 -2.62 4.75
N TYR A 107 -2.49 -3.68 5.17
CA TYR A 107 -2.96 -5.03 4.93
C TYR A 107 -4.02 -5.39 5.96
N SER A 108 -5.23 -5.68 5.47
CA SER A 108 -6.32 -6.22 6.29
C SER A 108 -6.48 -7.72 5.99
N PRO A 109 -5.82 -8.62 6.76
CA PRO A 109 -6.06 -10.05 6.61
C PRO A 109 -7.52 -10.37 6.96
N SER A 110 -8.21 -11.11 6.10
CA SER A 110 -9.53 -11.67 6.43
C SER A 110 -9.42 -12.54 7.69
N GLU A 111 -10.10 -12.16 8.77
CA GLU A 111 -10.05 -12.87 10.06
C GLU A 111 -10.97 -14.10 10.13
N SER A 112 -11.69 -14.42 9.05
CA SER A 112 -12.73 -15.46 9.09
C SER A 112 -12.15 -16.88 9.12
N LYS A 113 -12.63 -17.69 10.09
CA LYS A 113 -12.23 -19.10 10.30
C LYS A 113 -12.50 -19.99 9.09
N PHE A 114 -13.49 -19.66 8.26
CA PHE A 114 -13.83 -20.40 7.03
C PHE A 114 -12.83 -20.14 5.90
N TYR A 115 -12.11 -19.01 5.91
CA TYR A 115 -11.11 -18.68 4.89
C TYR A 115 -9.85 -19.54 4.99
N LYS A 116 -9.53 -20.10 6.17
CA LYS A 116 -8.41 -21.04 6.33
C LYS A 116 -8.56 -22.33 5.51
N PHE A 117 -9.79 -22.70 5.13
CA PHE A 117 -10.06 -23.93 4.39
C PHE A 117 -9.96 -23.76 2.86
N PHE A 118 -10.03 -22.55 2.32
CA PHE A 118 -10.04 -22.30 0.86
C PHE A 118 -8.68 -21.87 0.27
N GLY A 119 -7.58 -22.17 0.96
CA GLY A 119 -6.23 -21.81 0.51
C GLY A 119 -5.87 -20.36 0.78
N LYS A 120 -4.63 -19.97 0.46
CA LYS A 120 -4.06 -18.63 0.71
C LYS A 120 -4.87 -17.58 -0.07
N SER A 121 -5.86 -16.93 0.56
CA SER A 121 -6.46 -15.73 -0.01
C SER A 121 -5.39 -14.66 -0.11
N LEU A 122 -5.21 -14.10 -1.31
CA LEU A 122 -4.26 -13.02 -1.55
C LEU A 122 -4.61 -11.82 -0.62
N PRO A 123 -3.60 -11.07 -0.16
CA PRO A 123 -3.79 -9.98 0.79
C PRO A 123 -4.59 -8.82 0.20
N HIS A 124 -5.63 -8.35 0.91
CA HIS A 124 -6.43 -7.19 0.51
C HIS A 124 -5.95 -5.90 1.18
N LEU A 125 -6.00 -4.81 0.42
CA LEU A 125 -5.56 -3.50 0.88
C LEU A 125 -6.74 -2.64 1.30
N LEU A 126 -6.62 -2.04 2.49
CA LEU A 126 -7.31 -0.80 2.83
C LEU A 126 -6.45 0.35 2.31
N ILE A 127 -7.03 1.22 1.49
CA ILE A 127 -6.35 2.37 0.89
C ILE A 127 -7.01 3.63 1.41
N GLU A 128 -6.23 4.50 2.05
CA GLU A 128 -6.71 5.75 2.63
C GLU A 128 -5.93 6.93 2.09
N VAL A 129 -6.63 7.99 1.71
CA VAL A 129 -6.05 9.31 1.48
C VAL A 129 -6.25 10.11 2.75
N ARG A 130 -5.17 10.61 3.33
CA ARG A 130 -5.19 11.40 4.58
C ARG A 130 -4.38 12.69 4.41
N PRO A 131 -4.57 13.70 5.27
CA PRO A 131 -3.64 14.82 5.35
C PRO A 131 -2.22 14.32 5.63
N LYS A 132 -1.22 14.96 5.02
CA LYS A 132 0.18 14.60 5.17
C LYS A 132 0.65 14.64 6.63
N GLY A 133 1.43 13.64 7.04
CA GLY A 133 1.88 13.49 8.43
C GLY A 133 0.90 12.75 9.34
N SER A 134 -0.25 12.31 8.81
CA SER A 134 -1.22 11.51 9.56
C SER A 134 -0.62 10.20 10.05
N LEU A 135 0.25 9.56 9.27
CA LEU A 135 0.84 8.28 9.67
C LEU A 135 1.59 8.40 11.00
N GLU A 136 2.49 9.37 11.14
CA GLU A 136 3.24 9.60 12.37
C GLU A 136 2.29 9.90 13.54
N GLU A 137 1.34 10.81 13.35
CA GLU A 137 0.37 11.17 14.38
C GLU A 137 -0.45 9.97 14.88
N ILE A 138 -0.90 9.09 13.98
CA ILE A 138 -1.68 7.89 14.31
C ILE A 138 -0.87 6.94 15.20
N TYR A 139 0.39 6.72 14.86
CA TYR A 139 1.20 5.82 15.68
C TYR A 139 1.63 6.44 17.02
N GLU A 140 1.63 7.77 17.12
CA GLU A 140 1.90 8.47 18.37
C GLU A 140 0.67 8.64 19.27
N LEU A 141 -0.50 8.12 18.87
CA LEU A 141 -1.75 8.20 19.65
C LEU A 141 -1.60 7.78 21.11
N GLY A 142 -0.75 6.78 21.39
CA GLY A 142 -0.49 6.30 22.76
C GLY A 142 0.17 7.33 23.68
N LYS A 143 0.67 8.47 23.15
CA LYS A 143 1.24 9.58 23.93
C LYS A 143 0.19 10.57 24.44
N TYR A 144 -1.03 10.52 23.92
CA TYR A 144 -2.09 11.48 24.22
C TYR A 144 -3.13 10.88 25.17
N ASP A 145 -3.78 11.74 25.95
CA ASP A 145 -4.95 11.38 26.76
C ASP A 145 -6.25 11.55 25.95
N GLY A 146 -7.40 11.22 26.56
CA GLY A 146 -8.68 11.10 25.85
C GLY A 146 -9.05 12.27 24.93
N LEU A 147 -8.84 13.52 25.36
CA LEU A 147 -9.14 14.70 24.52
C LEU A 147 -8.07 14.88 23.43
N GLY A 148 -6.79 14.67 23.74
CA GLY A 148 -5.72 14.74 22.75
C GLY A 148 -5.86 13.68 21.65
N VAL A 149 -6.27 12.46 22.01
CA VAL A 149 -6.57 11.38 21.06
C VAL A 149 -7.67 11.78 20.08
N LEU A 150 -8.77 12.37 20.56
CA LEU A 150 -9.86 12.80 19.69
C LEU A 150 -9.43 13.91 18.72
N GLU A 151 -8.59 14.84 19.17
CA GLU A 151 -8.08 15.92 18.34
C GLU A 151 -7.17 15.39 17.23
N VAL A 152 -6.28 14.44 17.54
CA VAL A 152 -5.46 13.75 16.52
C VAL A 152 -6.33 12.97 15.54
N LEU A 153 -7.32 12.19 16.01
CA LEU A 153 -8.21 11.45 15.12
C LEU A 153 -9.03 12.37 14.20
N HIS A 154 -9.41 13.56 14.67
CA HIS A 154 -10.09 14.55 13.86
C HIS A 154 -9.17 15.15 12.77
N ARG A 155 -7.93 15.50 13.14
CA ARG A 155 -6.92 16.06 12.22
C ARG A 155 -6.43 15.05 11.18
N THR A 156 -6.33 13.79 11.56
CA THR A 156 -5.84 12.70 10.71
C THR A 156 -6.95 11.94 10.00
N LYS A 157 -8.18 12.43 10.06
CA LYS A 157 -9.34 11.77 9.47
C LYS A 157 -9.11 11.50 7.97
N PRO A 158 -9.43 10.29 7.46
CA PRO A 158 -9.39 10.03 6.03
C PRO A 158 -10.27 11.00 5.24
N ILE A 159 -9.70 11.49 4.13
CA ILE A 159 -10.38 12.29 3.11
C ILE A 159 -11.17 11.36 2.20
N VAL A 160 -10.55 10.25 1.78
CA VAL A 160 -11.18 9.18 1.00
C VAL A 160 -10.67 7.83 1.50
N VAL A 161 -11.55 6.83 1.47
CA VAL A 161 -11.24 5.46 1.87
C VAL A 161 -11.77 4.51 0.81
N TRP A 162 -10.93 3.56 0.39
CA TRP A 162 -11.37 2.38 -0.34
C TRP A 162 -11.23 1.17 0.56
N GLU A 163 -12.37 0.69 1.05
CA GLU A 163 -12.44 -0.47 1.92
C GLU A 163 -12.21 -1.77 1.12
N PRO A 164 -11.49 -2.75 1.68
CA PRO A 164 -11.16 -3.97 0.96
C PRO A 164 -12.38 -4.83 0.61
N PHE A 165 -13.55 -4.64 1.23
CA PHE A 165 -14.73 -5.49 1.04
C PHE A 165 -15.92 -4.82 0.34
N GLU A 166 -15.89 -3.51 0.14
CA GLU A 166 -16.98 -2.78 -0.52
C GLU A 166 -17.01 -3.10 -2.03
N GLY A 167 -18.20 -3.36 -2.59
CA GLY A 167 -18.37 -3.73 -4.00
C GLY A 167 -18.03 -5.18 -4.38
N ARG A 168 -17.86 -6.10 -3.41
CA ARG A 168 -17.54 -7.52 -3.67
C ARG A 168 -18.69 -8.52 -3.53
N MET A 169 -19.86 -8.06 -3.10
CA MET A 169 -21.06 -8.90 -2.89
C MET A 169 -22.09 -8.79 -4.02
N GLU A 170 -21.70 -8.20 -5.16
CA GLU A 170 -22.53 -8.16 -6.38
C GLU A 170 -22.14 -9.25 -7.38
#